data_AF-A0A377F780-F1
#
_entry.id   AF-A0A377F780-F1
#
_cell.length_a   1.000
_cell.length_b   1.000
_cell.length_c   1.000
_cell.angle_alpha   90.00
_cell.angle_beta   90.00
_cell.angle_gamma   90.00
#
_symmetry.space_group_name_H-M   'P 1'
#
loop_
_entity.id
_entity.type
_entity.pdbx_description
1 polymer ?
#
loop_
_entity_poly.entity_id
_entity_poly.type
_entity_poly.pdbx_seq_one_letter_code
_entity_poly.pdbx_strand_id
1 'polypeptide(L)'
;MALNCYFGTSGGAVEKSEAIQPFAVPGNAKPGDKIWESDDIKIPVYCDNNTNGNFESEHVYAWVNPYPGVQDRYYQLGVTYNGVDYDASLGKSRIDTNQCIDSKNIDIYTPEQIIAMGWQNKICSGDPANIHMSRTFLARMRLYVKIREMPPHDYQSTLSDYIVVQFDGAGSVNEDPTAQNLKYHITGLENIRVLDCSVNFSISPETQVIDFGNLICWIYVATQCRKRSVLKRPRAKTINAPTDLKSVPPFIPKKRWLKKIKHC
;
A
#
# COMPACT_ATOMS: atom_id res chain seq x y z
N MET A 1 4.62 15.47 22.67
CA MET A 1 5.58 16.15 21.77
C MET A 1 5.66 15.27 20.54
N ALA A 2 5.70 15.85 19.35
CA ALA A 2 5.60 15.10 18.11
C ALA A 2 6.89 15.28 17.31
N LEU A 3 7.39 14.18 16.76
CA LEU A 3 8.39 14.21 15.71
C LEU A 3 7.83 14.91 14.49
N ASN A 4 8.73 15.50 13.69
CA ASN A 4 8.37 15.85 12.32
C ASN A 4 8.84 14.72 11.40
N CYS A 5 8.01 14.34 10.45
CA CYS A 5 8.32 13.37 9.41
C CYS A 5 7.89 13.91 8.05
N TYR A 6 8.76 13.76 7.06
CA TYR A 6 8.64 14.32 5.72
C TYR A 6 8.99 13.29 4.65
N PHE A 7 8.50 13.52 3.44
CA PHE A 7 8.92 12.73 2.28
C PHE A 7 10.31 13.15 1.81
N GLY A 8 11.26 12.21 1.85
CA GLY A 8 12.61 12.35 1.32
C GLY A 8 13.59 13.06 2.25
N THR A 9 13.33 14.34 2.54
CA THR A 9 14.29 15.23 3.23
C THR A 9 13.59 16.16 4.22
N SER A 10 14.37 16.85 5.06
CA SER A 10 13.88 17.91 5.95
C SER A 10 13.07 18.96 5.19
N GLY A 11 11.89 19.30 5.71
CA GLY A 11 10.97 20.26 5.07
C GLY A 11 10.35 19.78 3.75
N GLY A 12 10.44 18.47 3.45
CA GLY A 12 9.81 17.87 2.29
C GLY A 12 8.28 17.87 2.38
N ALA A 13 7.62 17.27 1.39
CA ALA A 13 6.17 17.13 1.41
C ALA A 13 5.71 16.25 2.58
N VAL A 14 4.60 16.61 3.22
CA VAL A 14 3.96 15.82 4.28
C VAL A 14 2.69 15.11 3.81
N GLU A 15 2.22 15.40 2.59
CA GLU A 15 1.04 14.76 2.00
C GLU A 15 1.41 14.04 0.71
N LYS A 16 1.12 12.74 0.64
CA LYS A 16 1.33 11.88 -0.54
C LYS A 16 0.09 11.03 -0.78
N SER A 17 -0.22 10.72 -2.04
CA SER A 17 -1.42 9.96 -2.37
C SER A 17 -1.16 8.94 -3.47
N GLU A 18 -1.91 7.84 -3.40
CA GLU A 18 -2.07 6.84 -4.46
C GLU A 18 -3.52 6.92 -4.96
N ALA A 19 -3.68 7.17 -6.27
CA ALA A 19 -4.98 7.34 -6.88
C ALA A 19 -5.47 6.03 -7.50
N ILE A 20 -6.63 5.57 -7.07
CA ILE A 20 -7.32 4.43 -7.67
C ILE A 20 -7.85 4.85 -9.03
N GLN A 21 -7.30 4.23 -10.07
CA GLN A 21 -7.81 4.38 -11.44
C GLN A 21 -9.13 3.61 -11.60
N PRO A 22 -10.02 4.03 -12.52
CA PRO A 22 -11.28 3.32 -12.77
C PRO A 22 -11.10 1.84 -13.05
N PHE A 23 -11.79 1.00 -12.28
CA PHE A 23 -11.85 -0.43 -12.50
C PHE A 23 -13.17 -1.02 -12.00
N ALA A 24 -13.43 -2.27 -12.41
CA ALA A 24 -14.66 -2.97 -12.09
C ALA A 24 -14.41 -4.18 -11.19
N VAL A 25 -15.12 -4.24 -10.06
CA VAL A 25 -15.14 -5.37 -9.14
C VAL A 25 -16.07 -6.45 -9.70
N PRO A 26 -15.61 -7.70 -9.84
CA PRO A 26 -16.46 -8.76 -10.35
C PRO A 26 -17.53 -9.17 -9.32
N GLY A 27 -18.75 -9.45 -9.76
CA GLY A 27 -19.87 -9.81 -8.85
C GLY A 27 -19.71 -11.11 -8.05
N ASN A 28 -18.63 -11.87 -8.28
CA ASN A 28 -18.28 -13.05 -7.47
C ASN A 28 -17.25 -12.76 -6.37
N ALA A 29 -16.80 -11.51 -6.23
CA ALA A 29 -15.97 -11.09 -5.11
C ALA A 29 -16.70 -11.31 -3.79
N LYS A 30 -15.95 -11.54 -2.72
CA LYS A 30 -16.47 -11.89 -1.40
C LYS A 30 -15.94 -10.93 -0.34
N PRO A 31 -16.66 -10.77 0.78
CA PRO A 31 -16.09 -10.16 1.97
C PRO A 31 -14.72 -10.75 2.31
N GLY A 32 -13.74 -9.87 2.52
CA GLY A 32 -12.33 -10.19 2.77
C GLY A 32 -11.44 -10.17 1.51
N ASP A 33 -12.00 -10.19 0.30
CA ASP A 33 -11.20 -10.10 -0.92
C ASP A 33 -10.55 -8.72 -1.05
N LYS A 34 -9.24 -8.69 -1.32
CA LYS A 34 -8.54 -7.48 -1.78
C LYS A 34 -8.90 -7.24 -3.24
N ILE A 35 -9.69 -6.20 -3.50
CA ILE A 35 -10.14 -5.83 -4.85
C ILE A 35 -9.21 -4.88 -5.57
N TRP A 36 -8.37 -4.18 -4.80
CA TRP A 36 -7.32 -3.31 -5.31
C TRP A 36 -6.12 -3.38 -4.37
N GLU A 37 -4.94 -3.38 -4.93
CA GLU A 37 -3.67 -3.24 -4.22
C GLU A 37 -2.75 -2.37 -5.09
N SER A 38 -2.06 -1.42 -4.47
CA SER A 38 -1.08 -0.59 -5.16
C SER A 38 0.11 -1.42 -5.62
N ASP A 39 0.93 -0.82 -6.49
CA ASP A 39 2.30 -1.29 -6.64
C ASP A 39 3.04 -1.25 -5.30
N ASP A 40 4.21 -1.89 -5.29
CA ASP A 40 5.10 -1.88 -4.14
C ASP A 40 5.71 -0.49 -3.94
N ILE A 41 5.10 0.30 -3.06
CA ILE A 41 5.49 1.68 -2.83
C ILE A 41 6.73 1.73 -1.92
N LYS A 42 7.69 2.53 -2.36
CA LYS A 42 8.94 2.80 -1.66
C LYS A 42 8.88 4.23 -1.15
N ILE A 43 8.58 4.39 0.12
CA ILE A 43 8.41 5.68 0.76
C ILE A 43 9.75 6.08 1.41
N PRO A 44 10.53 7.01 0.84
CA PRO A 44 11.63 7.62 1.55
C PRO A 44 11.07 8.53 2.65
N VAL A 45 11.26 8.11 3.90
CA VAL A 45 10.83 8.87 5.08
C VAL A 45 12.05 9.53 5.70
N TYR A 46 11.95 10.84 5.95
CA TYR A 46 12.88 11.58 6.78
C TYR A 46 12.16 12.02 8.05
N CYS A 47 12.70 11.75 9.23
CA CYS A 47 12.14 12.25 10.49
C CYS A 47 13.19 12.95 11.33
N ASP A 48 12.79 13.99 12.04
CA ASP A 48 13.60 14.79 12.95
C ASP A 48 12.75 15.40 14.07
N ASN A 49 13.28 16.42 14.74
CA ASN A 49 12.55 17.28 15.67
C ASN A 49 12.03 16.60 16.94
N ASN A 50 12.74 15.58 17.43
CA ASN A 50 12.56 15.14 18.81
C ASN A 50 12.99 16.26 19.77
N THR A 51 12.02 16.90 20.40
CA THR A 51 12.21 18.03 21.33
C THR A 51 11.96 17.63 22.78
N ASN A 52 12.01 16.33 23.09
CA ASN A 52 11.74 15.82 24.42
C ASN A 52 12.61 16.52 25.48
N GLY A 53 11.95 17.21 26.42
CA GLY A 53 12.60 17.99 27.48
C GLY A 53 13.39 17.14 28.49
N ASN A 54 13.13 15.84 28.55
CA ASN A 54 13.86 14.89 29.40
C ASN A 54 15.04 14.21 28.67
N PHE A 55 15.39 14.72 27.48
CA PHE A 55 16.47 14.22 26.62
C PHE A 55 16.26 12.79 26.08
N GLU A 56 15.09 12.20 26.31
CA GLU A 56 14.78 10.85 25.86
C GLU A 56 14.68 10.79 24.33
N SER A 57 15.26 9.74 23.77
CA SER A 57 15.05 9.37 22.37
C SER A 57 13.60 8.96 22.09
N GLU A 58 13.21 9.01 20.82
CA GLU A 58 11.87 8.68 20.37
C GLU A 58 11.89 7.75 19.16
N HIS A 59 11.10 6.68 19.25
CA HIS A 59 10.92 5.73 18.16
C HIS A 59 9.90 6.25 17.14
N VAL A 60 10.17 5.99 15.87
CA VAL A 60 9.26 6.31 14.76
C VAL A 60 8.39 5.11 14.42
N TYR A 61 7.10 5.35 14.30
CA TYR A 61 6.11 4.35 13.91
C TYR A 61 5.37 4.79 12.65
N ALA A 62 4.95 3.80 11.86
CA ALA A 62 3.92 3.99 10.85
C ALA A 62 2.57 3.64 11.46
N TRP A 63 1.75 4.64 11.72
CA TRP A 63 0.39 4.50 12.25
C TRP A 63 -0.57 4.22 11.10
N VAL A 64 -1.18 3.03 11.12
CA VAL A 64 -2.15 2.59 10.10
C VAL A 64 -3.56 2.83 10.61
N ASN A 65 -4.44 3.32 9.73
CA ASN A 65 -5.76 3.86 10.10
C ASN A 65 -5.63 4.88 11.26
N PRO A 66 -4.83 5.94 11.06
CA PRO A 66 -4.54 6.90 12.12
C PRO A 66 -5.78 7.67 12.60
N TYR A 67 -6.81 7.80 11.75
CA TYR A 67 -8.05 8.53 12.00
C TYR A 67 -9.29 7.61 11.84
N PRO A 68 -9.59 6.74 12.83
CA PRO A 68 -10.58 5.67 12.68
C PRO A 68 -12.04 6.13 12.54
N GLY A 69 -12.32 7.43 12.74
CA GLY A 69 -13.67 8.00 12.65
C GLY A 69 -14.21 8.12 11.22
N VAL A 70 -13.35 8.10 10.20
CA VAL A 70 -13.73 8.13 8.78
C VAL A 70 -13.70 6.71 8.26
N GLN A 71 -14.82 6.17 7.75
CA GLN A 71 -14.85 4.82 7.17
C GLN A 71 -15.86 4.72 6.04
N ASP A 72 -15.56 3.84 5.09
CA ASP A 72 -16.52 3.37 4.11
C ASP A 72 -17.31 2.16 4.68
N ARG A 73 -18.59 2.05 4.33
CA ARG A 73 -19.45 0.96 4.77
C ARG A 73 -19.04 -0.38 4.14
N TYR A 74 -18.71 -0.37 2.86
CA TYR A 74 -18.46 -1.56 2.05
C TYR A 74 -16.97 -1.82 1.83
N TYR A 75 -16.12 -0.79 1.95
CA TYR A 75 -14.68 -0.91 1.75
C TYR A 75 -13.89 -0.78 3.05
N GLN A 76 -12.80 -1.54 3.12
CA GLN A 76 -11.83 -1.51 4.22
C GLN A 76 -10.44 -1.25 3.65
N LEU A 77 -9.84 -0.14 4.08
CA LEU A 77 -8.54 0.30 3.60
C LEU A 77 -7.44 -0.11 4.58
N GLY A 78 -6.27 -0.39 4.05
CA GLY A 78 -5.14 -0.81 4.84
C GLY A 78 -3.85 -0.90 4.07
N VAL A 79 -2.85 -1.45 4.73
CA VAL A 79 -1.48 -1.60 4.25
C VAL A 79 -0.99 -3.03 4.43
N THR A 80 -0.36 -3.57 3.40
CA THR A 80 0.45 -4.78 3.46
C THR A 80 1.90 -4.37 3.75
N TYR A 81 2.45 -4.76 4.90
CA TYR A 81 3.84 -4.52 5.30
C TYR A 81 4.52 -5.83 5.70
N ASN A 82 5.66 -6.16 5.07
CA ASN A 82 6.36 -7.44 5.27
C ASN A 82 5.46 -8.69 5.16
N GLY A 83 4.44 -8.64 4.29
CA GLY A 83 3.48 -9.73 4.09
C GLY A 83 2.37 -9.82 5.15
N VAL A 84 2.33 -8.88 6.10
CA VAL A 84 1.28 -8.78 7.13
C VAL A 84 0.35 -7.61 6.78
N ASP A 85 -0.95 -7.85 6.93
CA ASP A 85 -1.99 -6.87 6.68
C ASP A 85 -2.33 -6.08 7.95
N TYR A 86 -2.33 -4.77 7.83
CA TYR A 86 -2.78 -3.83 8.86
C TYR A 86 -3.91 -2.99 8.26
N ASP A 87 -5.07 -2.96 8.90
CA ASP A 87 -6.24 -2.24 8.38
C ASP A 87 -7.15 -1.73 9.50
N ALA A 88 -8.22 -1.05 9.09
CA ALA A 88 -9.17 -0.43 10.00
C ALA A 88 -9.90 -1.39 10.95
N SER A 89 -9.92 -2.70 10.70
CA SER A 89 -10.54 -3.67 11.65
C SER A 89 -9.72 -3.83 12.93
N LEU A 90 -8.42 -3.55 12.86
CA LEU A 90 -7.53 -3.50 14.02
C LEU A 90 -7.66 -2.18 14.79
N GLY A 91 -8.58 -1.30 14.39
CA GLY A 91 -8.64 0.07 14.85
C GLY A 91 -7.42 0.86 14.39
N LYS A 92 -6.96 1.78 15.23
CA LYS A 92 -5.69 2.48 15.05
C LYS A 92 -4.56 1.54 15.45
N SER A 93 -3.75 1.13 14.48
CA SER A 93 -2.62 0.22 14.70
C SER A 93 -1.30 0.90 14.36
N ARG A 94 -0.18 0.33 14.80
CA ARG A 94 1.15 0.86 14.52
C ARG A 94 2.11 -0.23 14.10
N ILE A 95 2.99 0.12 13.17
CA ILE A 95 4.09 -0.70 12.69
C ILE A 95 5.38 -0.05 13.18
N ASP A 96 6.23 -0.82 13.86
CA ASP A 96 7.56 -0.36 14.25
C ASP A 96 8.45 -0.25 13.00
N THR A 97 9.01 0.94 12.76
CA THR A 97 9.94 1.18 11.65
C THR A 97 11.37 0.77 11.99
N ASN A 98 11.62 0.39 13.25
CA ASN A 98 12.93 0.19 13.87
C ASN A 98 13.82 1.44 13.81
N GLN A 99 13.23 2.61 13.65
CA GLN A 99 13.94 3.88 13.65
C GLN A 99 13.76 4.59 14.97
N CYS A 100 14.83 5.24 15.40
CA CYS A 100 14.89 5.99 16.64
C CYS A 100 15.64 7.31 16.39
N ILE A 101 15.09 8.40 16.94
CA ILE A 101 15.58 9.77 16.84
C ILE A 101 16.02 10.25 18.23
N ASP A 102 17.28 10.65 18.36
CA ASP A 102 17.78 11.25 19.59
C ASP A 102 17.20 12.65 19.80
N SER A 103 17.01 13.05 21.06
CA SER A 103 16.49 14.38 21.39
C SER A 103 17.45 15.47 20.96
N LYS A 104 16.97 16.50 20.26
CA LYS A 104 17.76 17.70 19.92
C LYS A 104 18.33 18.39 21.17
N ASN A 105 17.66 18.25 22.31
CA ASN A 105 18.10 18.84 23.56
C ASN A 105 19.36 18.18 24.13
N ILE A 106 19.76 16.99 23.63
CA ILE A 106 20.96 16.31 24.10
C ILE A 106 22.25 16.86 23.46
N ASP A 107 22.12 17.57 22.33
CA ASP A 107 23.24 18.08 21.52
C ASP A 107 24.09 19.16 22.25
N ILE A 108 23.57 19.71 23.35
CA ILE A 108 24.32 20.66 24.19
C ILE A 108 25.40 20.00 25.05
N TYR A 109 25.42 18.67 25.13
CA TYR A 109 26.34 17.89 25.95
C TYR A 109 27.38 17.17 25.10
N THR A 110 28.64 17.19 25.55
CA THR A 110 29.68 16.37 24.93
C THR A 110 29.49 14.89 25.28
N PRO A 111 30.05 13.95 24.49
CA PRO A 111 30.03 12.53 24.83
C PRO A 111 30.52 12.23 26.25
N GLU A 112 31.58 12.90 26.72
CA GLU A 112 32.14 12.73 28.06
C GLU A 112 31.15 13.17 29.16
N GLN A 113 30.43 14.28 28.92
CA GLN A 113 29.40 14.77 29.85
C GLN A 113 28.25 13.78 29.95
N ILE A 114 27.79 13.23 28.82
CA ILE A 114 26.72 12.22 28.78
C ILE A 114 27.13 10.96 29.55
N ILE A 115 28.38 10.50 29.38
CA ILE A 115 28.94 9.37 30.13
C ILE A 115 28.97 9.68 31.63
N ALA A 116 29.46 10.87 32.00
CA ALA A 116 29.57 11.28 33.40
C ALA A 116 28.19 11.37 34.10
N MET A 117 27.14 11.71 33.34
CA MET A 117 25.76 11.76 33.83
C MET A 117 25.06 10.39 33.82
N GLY A 118 25.63 9.38 33.17
CA GLY A 118 25.00 8.07 33.02
C GLY A 118 23.80 8.07 32.06
N TRP A 119 23.78 8.97 31.07
CA TRP A 119 22.63 9.21 30.18
C TRP A 119 22.69 8.42 28.87
N GLN A 120 23.57 7.43 28.76
CA GLN A 120 23.69 6.58 27.57
C GLN A 120 22.36 5.92 27.20
N ASN A 121 21.55 5.52 28.18
CA ASN A 121 20.26 4.88 27.97
C ASN A 121 19.18 5.81 27.37
N LYS A 122 19.43 7.12 27.32
CA LYS A 122 18.54 8.10 26.67
C LYS A 122 18.77 8.18 25.17
N ILE A 123 19.91 7.69 24.70
CA ILE A 123 20.34 7.72 23.29
C ILE A 123 19.92 6.41 22.62
N CYS A 124 19.40 6.50 21.40
CA CYS A 124 18.98 5.38 20.57
C CYS A 124 20.04 4.27 20.45
N SER A 125 21.30 4.67 20.26
CA SER A 125 22.44 3.76 20.07
C SER A 125 23.03 3.25 21.38
N GLY A 126 22.75 3.91 22.51
CA GLY A 126 23.49 3.73 23.75
C GLY A 126 24.93 4.28 23.72
N ASP A 127 25.37 4.85 22.59
CA ASP A 127 26.72 5.34 22.37
C ASP A 127 26.71 6.87 22.21
N PRO A 128 27.25 7.63 23.17
CA PRO A 128 27.34 9.09 23.11
C PRO A 128 28.15 9.64 21.94
N ALA A 129 29.02 8.83 21.31
CA ALA A 129 29.73 9.23 20.08
C ALA A 129 28.85 9.09 18.82
N ASN A 130 27.67 8.48 18.94
CA ASN A 130 26.80 8.12 17.84
C ASN A 130 25.36 8.62 18.05
N ILE A 131 25.23 9.95 18.14
CA ILE A 131 23.97 10.67 18.32
C ILE A 131 23.41 11.08 16.96
N HIS A 132 22.11 10.90 16.78
CA HIS A 132 21.43 11.21 15.54
C HIS A 132 20.06 11.84 15.79
N MET A 133 20.01 13.15 15.57
CA MET A 133 18.79 13.95 15.70
C MET A 133 17.85 13.85 14.48
N SER A 134 18.21 13.04 13.49
CA SER A 134 17.36 12.72 12.34
C SER A 134 17.67 11.35 11.75
N ARG A 135 16.69 10.78 11.02
CA ARG A 135 16.83 9.53 10.26
C ARG A 135 16.20 9.67 8.89
N THR A 136 16.86 9.08 7.90
CA THR A 136 16.24 8.77 6.60
C THR A 136 16.19 7.26 6.44
N PHE A 137 15.03 6.74 6.09
CA PHE A 137 14.83 5.31 5.87
C PHE A 137 13.78 5.06 4.79
N LEU A 138 13.74 3.84 4.27
CA LEU A 138 12.79 3.45 3.24
C LEU A 138 11.70 2.55 3.84
N ALA A 139 10.48 3.06 3.93
CA ALA A 139 9.32 2.24 4.27
C ALA A 139 8.75 1.63 2.99
N ARG A 140 8.72 0.30 2.92
CA ARG A 140 8.22 -0.46 1.77
C ARG A 140 6.89 -1.10 2.11
N MET A 141 5.84 -0.75 1.38
CA MET A 141 4.49 -1.23 1.67
C MET A 141 3.62 -1.31 0.41
N ARG A 142 2.45 -1.94 0.52
CA ARG A 142 1.39 -1.82 -0.49
C ARG A 142 0.12 -1.32 0.18
N LEU A 143 -0.56 -0.35 -0.43
CA LEU A 143 -1.86 0.09 0.04
C LEU A 143 -2.92 -0.80 -0.62
N TYR A 144 -4.02 -1.09 0.07
CA TYR A 144 -5.07 -1.94 -0.49
C TYR A 144 -6.47 -1.50 -0.10
N VAL A 145 -7.44 -2.02 -0.86
CA VAL A 145 -8.88 -1.95 -0.57
C VAL A 145 -9.44 -3.37 -0.51
N LYS A 146 -10.07 -3.72 0.62
CA LYS A 146 -10.81 -4.96 0.84
C LYS A 146 -12.32 -4.72 0.83
N ILE A 147 -13.08 -5.72 0.42
CA ILE A 147 -14.54 -5.72 0.59
C ILE A 147 -14.88 -6.13 2.03
N ARG A 148 -15.67 -5.29 2.72
CA ARG A 148 -16.34 -5.63 4.00
C ARG A 148 -17.67 -6.33 3.74
N GLU A 149 -18.44 -5.76 2.84
CA GLU A 149 -19.75 -6.21 2.40
C GLU A 149 -19.85 -5.86 0.91
N MET A 150 -20.47 -6.73 0.10
CA MET A 150 -20.62 -6.43 -1.33
C MET A 150 -21.53 -5.21 -1.50
N PRO A 151 -21.04 -4.13 -2.11
CA PRO A 151 -21.86 -2.95 -2.33
C PRO A 151 -22.91 -3.21 -3.41
N PRO A 152 -24.04 -2.46 -3.41
CA PRO A 152 -25.01 -2.50 -4.49
C PRO A 152 -24.41 -2.00 -5.82
N HIS A 153 -25.02 -2.37 -6.96
CA HIS A 153 -24.53 -2.11 -8.32
C HIS A 153 -24.04 -0.67 -8.55
N ASP A 154 -24.84 0.31 -8.13
CA ASP A 154 -24.59 1.73 -8.38
C ASP A 154 -23.85 2.43 -7.23
N TYR A 155 -23.29 1.66 -6.31
CA TYR A 155 -22.56 2.25 -5.19
C TYR A 155 -21.35 3.02 -5.66
N GLN A 156 -21.20 4.22 -5.12
CA GLN A 156 -19.98 5.00 -5.21
C GLN A 156 -19.59 5.38 -3.79
N SER A 157 -18.33 5.12 -3.44
CA SER A 157 -17.79 5.59 -2.18
C SER A 157 -17.90 7.11 -2.11
N THR A 158 -18.38 7.63 -0.98
CA THR A 158 -18.31 9.07 -0.66
C THR A 158 -16.97 9.45 -0.06
N LEU A 159 -16.12 8.47 0.23
CA LEU A 159 -14.78 8.66 0.77
C LEU A 159 -13.83 8.97 -0.39
N SER A 160 -13.67 10.25 -0.73
CA SER A 160 -12.82 10.69 -1.84
C SER A 160 -11.32 10.68 -1.50
N ASP A 161 -11.01 10.87 -0.21
CA ASP A 161 -9.65 10.97 0.31
C ASP A 161 -9.57 10.31 1.69
N TYR A 162 -8.61 9.41 1.87
CA TYR A 162 -8.46 8.63 3.09
C TYR A 162 -7.00 8.44 3.47
N ILE A 163 -6.63 8.91 4.66
CA ILE A 163 -5.30 8.73 5.22
C ILE A 163 -5.15 7.29 5.72
N VAL A 164 -4.37 6.49 5.01
CA VAL A 164 -4.12 5.09 5.35
C VAL A 164 -2.99 4.97 6.36
N VAL A 165 -1.94 5.77 6.22
CA VAL A 165 -0.74 5.74 7.06
C VAL A 165 -0.28 7.14 7.41
N GLN A 166 0.19 7.33 8.65
CA GLN A 166 0.94 8.49 9.10
C GLN A 166 2.23 8.06 9.81
N PHE A 167 3.37 8.69 9.49
CA PHE A 167 4.62 8.47 10.21
C PHE A 167 4.73 9.46 11.37
N ASP A 168 4.88 8.94 12.58
CA ASP A 168 4.87 9.74 13.81
C ASP A 168 5.65 9.06 14.95
N GLY A 169 5.78 9.76 16.07
CA GLY A 169 6.37 9.25 17.31
C GLY A 169 5.54 8.16 17.99
N ALA A 170 6.09 7.64 19.09
CA ALA A 170 5.53 6.50 19.81
C ALA A 170 4.23 6.81 20.57
N GLY A 171 4.02 8.08 20.94
CA GLY A 171 2.93 8.49 21.82
C GLY A 171 1.54 8.37 21.19
N SER A 172 1.40 8.70 19.91
CA SER A 172 0.19 8.62 19.06
C SER A 172 0.49 9.41 17.78
N VAL A 173 -0.39 9.31 16.77
CA VAL A 173 -0.46 10.38 15.77
C VAL A 173 -0.75 11.74 16.39
N ASN A 174 -0.05 12.75 15.89
CA ASN A 174 -0.34 14.15 16.08
C ASN A 174 -1.45 14.57 15.09
N GLU A 175 -2.58 15.01 15.63
CA GLU A 175 -3.76 15.42 14.85
C GLU A 175 -3.82 16.94 14.63
N ASP A 176 -2.85 17.70 15.17
CA ASP A 176 -2.76 19.14 14.94
C ASP A 176 -2.58 19.43 13.43
N PRO A 177 -3.39 20.33 12.84
CA PRO A 177 -3.27 20.67 11.41
C PRO A 177 -1.91 21.26 11.00
N THR A 178 -1.15 21.81 11.95
CA THR A 178 0.18 22.37 11.73
C THR A 178 1.30 21.33 11.90
N ALA A 179 0.95 20.14 12.38
CA ALA A 179 1.88 19.04 12.56
C ALA A 179 2.52 18.63 11.23
N GLN A 180 3.84 18.44 11.25
CA GLN A 180 4.61 18.10 10.06
C GLN A 180 4.84 16.59 10.02
N ASN A 181 3.78 15.81 9.85
CA ASN A 181 3.85 14.35 9.84
C ASN A 181 3.43 13.79 8.48
N LEU A 182 4.33 13.04 7.85
CA LEU A 182 4.12 12.44 6.54
C LEU A 182 2.93 11.48 6.57
N LYS A 183 1.93 11.79 5.76
CA LYS A 183 0.70 11.03 5.56
C LYS A 183 0.63 10.47 4.14
N TYR A 184 0.09 9.28 4.05
CA TYR A 184 -0.20 8.59 2.79
C TYR A 184 -1.69 8.35 2.66
N HIS A 185 -2.23 8.83 1.55
CA HIS A 185 -3.63 8.78 1.22
C HIS A 185 -3.92 7.76 0.13
N ILE A 186 -5.12 7.18 0.18
CA ILE A 186 -5.77 6.60 -0.99
C ILE A 186 -6.85 7.59 -1.44
N THR A 187 -6.85 7.91 -2.73
CA THR A 187 -7.91 8.71 -3.36
C THR A 187 -8.60 7.94 -4.49
N GLY A 188 -9.77 8.40 -4.90
CA GLY A 188 -10.45 7.83 -6.07
C GLY A 188 -11.26 6.57 -5.78
N LEU A 189 -11.72 6.34 -4.54
CA LEU A 189 -12.59 5.19 -4.23
C LEU A 189 -13.93 5.26 -5.00
N GLU A 190 -14.37 6.45 -5.40
CA GLU A 190 -15.51 6.67 -6.28
C GLU A 190 -15.30 6.11 -7.69
N ASN A 191 -14.07 5.76 -8.08
CA ASN A 191 -13.75 5.15 -9.37
C ASN A 191 -13.95 3.63 -9.38
N ILE A 192 -14.24 3.02 -8.22
CA ILE A 192 -14.57 1.59 -8.11
C ILE A 192 -16.02 1.38 -8.54
N ARG A 193 -16.24 0.51 -9.53
CA ARG A 193 -17.58 0.12 -10.02
C ARG A 193 -17.82 -1.35 -9.74
N VAL A 194 -19.03 -1.74 -9.35
CA VAL A 194 -19.35 -3.15 -9.06
C VAL A 194 -20.24 -3.72 -10.16
N LEU A 195 -19.81 -4.83 -10.75
CA LEU A 195 -20.55 -5.48 -11.84
C LEU A 195 -21.61 -6.43 -11.27
N ASP A 196 -22.81 -6.39 -11.86
CA ASP A 196 -23.93 -7.28 -11.51
C ASP A 196 -23.68 -8.76 -11.82
N CYS A 197 -22.67 -9.05 -12.64
CA CYS A 197 -22.43 -10.41 -13.10
C CYS A 197 -20.95 -10.70 -13.29
N SER A 198 -20.53 -11.88 -12.80
CA SER A 198 -19.25 -12.47 -13.15
C SER A 198 -19.38 -13.20 -14.48
N VAL A 199 -18.60 -12.80 -15.49
CA VAL A 199 -18.57 -13.50 -16.78
C VAL A 199 -17.72 -14.77 -16.60
N ASN A 200 -18.38 -15.93 -16.53
CA ASN A 200 -17.68 -17.20 -16.53
C ASN A 200 -17.17 -17.52 -17.94
N PHE A 201 -15.86 -17.42 -18.14
CA PHE A 201 -15.24 -17.82 -19.40
C PHE A 201 -14.96 -19.34 -19.40
N SER A 202 -15.70 -20.10 -20.20
CA SER A 202 -15.45 -21.51 -20.44
C SER A 202 -14.94 -21.73 -21.86
N ILE A 203 -13.74 -22.30 -22.01
CA ILE A 203 -13.20 -22.74 -23.29
C ILE A 203 -13.56 -24.21 -23.47
N SER A 204 -14.22 -24.55 -24.60
CA SER A 204 -14.60 -25.93 -24.92
C SER A 204 -14.14 -26.33 -26.32
N PRO A 205 -13.44 -27.48 -26.49
CA PRO A 205 -13.11 -28.48 -25.46
C PRO A 205 -12.02 -28.06 -24.45
N GLU A 206 -12.02 -28.70 -23.27
CA GLU A 206 -11.10 -28.39 -22.14
C GLU A 206 -9.61 -28.60 -22.45
N THR A 207 -9.27 -29.22 -23.59
CA THR A 207 -7.90 -29.52 -24.03
C THR A 207 -7.36 -28.54 -25.08
N GLN A 208 -7.90 -27.33 -25.17
CA GLN A 208 -7.42 -26.34 -26.13
C GLN A 208 -6.07 -25.75 -25.71
N VAL A 209 -5.12 -25.74 -26.64
CA VAL A 209 -3.91 -24.93 -26.56
C VAL A 209 -4.28 -23.51 -26.97
N ILE A 210 -4.17 -22.56 -26.04
CA ILE A 210 -4.31 -21.14 -26.33
C ILE A 210 -2.96 -20.64 -26.84
N ASP A 211 -2.90 -20.26 -28.12
CA ASP A 211 -1.74 -19.55 -28.67
C ASP A 211 -1.93 -18.05 -28.45
N PHE A 212 -1.17 -17.47 -27.52
CA PHE A 212 -1.15 -16.03 -27.24
C PHE A 212 -0.41 -15.22 -28.31
N GLY A 213 0.05 -15.86 -29.39
CA GLY A 213 0.82 -15.23 -30.45
C GLY A 213 2.23 -14.83 -30.01
N ASN A 214 2.81 -13.90 -30.75
CA ASN A 214 4.09 -13.28 -30.41
C ASN A 214 3.83 -12.06 -29.52
N LEU A 215 4.07 -12.22 -28.22
CA LEU A 215 4.21 -11.08 -27.32
C LEU A 215 5.49 -10.34 -27.71
N ILE A 216 5.35 -9.09 -28.14
CA ILE A 216 6.49 -8.19 -28.35
C ILE A 216 6.99 -7.78 -26.97
N CYS A 217 8.11 -8.34 -26.56
CA CYS A 217 8.83 -7.91 -25.36
C CYS A 217 9.56 -6.62 -25.72
N TRP A 218 9.06 -5.47 -25.27
CA TRP A 218 9.89 -4.27 -25.24
C TRP A 218 11.02 -4.51 -24.23
N ILE A 219 12.24 -4.41 -24.73
CA ILE A 219 13.48 -4.84 -24.09
C ILE A 219 13.83 -3.87 -22.95
N TYR A 220 13.99 -4.37 -21.73
CA TYR A 220 15.16 -4.14 -20.88
C TYR A 220 15.31 -5.35 -19.95
N VAL A 221 16.48 -6.00 -20.02
CA VAL A 221 16.87 -7.29 -19.39
C VAL A 221 16.39 -8.53 -20.15
N ALA A 222 17.20 -8.90 -21.15
CA ALA A 222 17.12 -10.16 -21.88
C ALA A 222 17.62 -11.32 -21.01
N THR A 223 16.80 -11.83 -20.08
CA THR A 223 16.92 -13.22 -19.63
C THR A 223 15.60 -13.71 -19.03
N GLN A 224 15.12 -14.84 -19.54
CA GLN A 224 13.98 -15.65 -19.08
C GLN A 224 12.56 -15.44 -19.68
N CYS A 225 12.45 -15.29 -21.01
CA CYS A 225 11.21 -15.70 -21.71
C CYS A 225 11.44 -17.02 -22.47
N ARG A 226 11.30 -18.16 -21.79
CA ARG A 226 11.28 -19.49 -22.44
C ARG A 226 9.85 -20.08 -22.38
N LYS A 227 9.25 -20.31 -23.55
CA LYS A 227 7.89 -20.84 -23.78
C LYS A 227 7.83 -22.36 -23.61
N ARG A 228 6.97 -22.86 -22.71
CA ARG A 228 6.01 -23.98 -22.91
C ARG A 228 5.30 -24.27 -21.57
N SER A 229 4.00 -23.98 -21.51
CA SER A 229 3.13 -24.50 -20.45
C SER A 229 2.15 -25.46 -21.10
N VAL A 230 2.34 -26.76 -20.89
CA VAL A 230 1.26 -27.73 -21.14
C VAL A 230 0.32 -27.63 -19.95
N LEU A 231 -0.88 -27.09 -20.16
CA LEU A 231 -1.90 -27.05 -19.12
C LEU A 231 -2.50 -28.45 -18.95
N LYS A 232 -1.83 -29.32 -18.17
CA LYS A 232 -2.50 -30.47 -17.55
C LYS A 232 -3.06 -29.97 -16.22
N ARG A 233 -4.39 -29.89 -16.07
CA ARG A 233 -5.03 -29.53 -14.78
C ARG A 233 -4.52 -30.47 -13.67
N PRO A 234 -3.96 -29.96 -12.56
CA PRO A 234 -4.46 -30.34 -11.25
C PRO A 234 -5.75 -29.53 -10.98
N ARG A 235 -6.63 -30.05 -10.13
CA ARG A 235 -7.95 -29.48 -9.80
C ARG A 235 -7.93 -27.94 -9.68
N ALA A 236 -8.87 -27.34 -10.41
CA ALA A 236 -9.34 -25.94 -10.40
C ALA A 236 -8.47 -24.91 -9.66
N LYS A 237 -7.70 -24.12 -10.42
CA LYS A 237 -7.29 -22.76 -10.03
C LYS A 237 -7.73 -21.79 -11.12
N THR A 238 -8.58 -20.85 -10.73
CA THR A 238 -9.11 -19.75 -11.54
C THR A 238 -7.99 -18.74 -11.80
N ILE A 239 -7.76 -18.36 -13.07
CA ILE A 239 -6.84 -17.27 -13.44
C ILE A 239 -7.72 -16.17 -14.06
N ASN A 240 -7.69 -14.97 -13.48
CA ASN A 240 -8.44 -13.80 -13.95
C ASN A 240 -7.48 -12.79 -14.60
N ALA A 241 -7.81 -12.30 -15.80
CA ALA A 241 -7.22 -11.11 -16.40
C ALA A 241 -8.33 -10.33 -17.12
N PRO A 242 -8.43 -8.99 -16.96
CA PRO A 242 -9.34 -8.16 -17.75
C PRO A 242 -8.72 -7.88 -19.12
N THR A 243 -9.38 -8.25 -20.20
CA THR A 243 -9.00 -7.82 -21.56
C THR A 243 -9.99 -6.79 -22.08
N ASP A 244 -9.53 -5.55 -22.19
CA ASP A 244 -10.16 -4.49 -23.00
C ASP A 244 -9.56 -4.57 -24.41
N LEU A 245 -10.37 -4.89 -25.43
CA LEU A 245 -9.92 -5.05 -26.82
C LEU A 245 -10.71 -4.10 -27.71
N LYS A 246 -10.09 -2.95 -28.01
CA LYS A 246 -10.53 -2.03 -29.08
C LYS A 246 -10.43 -2.73 -30.45
N SER A 247 -11.43 -2.43 -31.29
CA SER A 247 -11.77 -3.07 -32.56
C SER A 247 -10.77 -2.82 -33.70
N VAL A 248 -10.48 -3.88 -34.47
CA VAL A 248 -9.90 -3.83 -35.84
C VAL A 248 -10.67 -4.83 -36.73
N PRO A 249 -11.07 -4.47 -37.98
CA PRO A 249 -11.95 -5.30 -38.82
C PRO A 249 -11.27 -6.55 -39.43
N PRO A 250 -12.04 -7.51 -39.99
CA PRO A 250 -11.71 -8.93 -39.93
C PRO A 250 -10.90 -9.42 -41.12
N PHE A 251 -9.93 -10.30 -40.86
CA PHE A 251 -9.47 -11.29 -41.85
C PHE A 251 -10.06 -12.64 -41.46
N ILE A 252 -10.85 -13.24 -42.36
CA ILE A 252 -11.52 -14.52 -42.15
C ILE A 252 -10.62 -15.65 -42.68
N PRO A 253 -10.22 -16.61 -41.81
CA PRO A 253 -10.12 -17.99 -42.22
C PRO A 253 -11.21 -18.83 -41.56
N LYS A 254 -11.90 -19.62 -42.38
CA LYS A 254 -12.99 -20.52 -42.04
C LYS A 254 -12.58 -21.53 -40.96
N LYS A 255 -13.06 -21.35 -39.73
CA LYS A 255 -13.51 -22.40 -38.79
C LYS A 255 -14.39 -21.70 -37.75
N ARG A 256 -15.67 -22.09 -37.69
CA ARG A 256 -16.69 -21.45 -36.86
C ARG A 256 -16.46 -21.81 -35.39
N TRP A 257 -15.73 -20.97 -34.67
CA TRP A 257 -15.58 -21.07 -33.22
C TRP A 257 -16.84 -20.54 -32.55
N LEU A 258 -17.59 -21.40 -31.86
CA LEU A 258 -18.69 -20.98 -31.00
C LEU A 258 -18.13 -20.46 -29.67
N LYS A 259 -17.80 -19.17 -29.61
CA LYS A 259 -17.71 -18.46 -28.33
C LYS A 259 -19.13 -18.36 -27.77
N LYS A 260 -19.48 -19.18 -26.77
CA LYS A 260 -20.66 -18.91 -25.96
C LYS A 260 -20.30 -17.86 -24.92
N ILE A 261 -20.45 -16.60 -25.29
CA ILE A 261 -20.57 -15.53 -24.31
C ILE A 261 -22.04 -15.55 -23.88
N LYS A 262 -22.31 -16.10 -22.70
CA LYS A 262 -23.60 -15.82 -22.04
C LYS A 262 -23.49 -14.39 -21.53
N HIS A 263 -24.15 -13.49 -22.26
CA HIS A 263 -24.50 -12.18 -21.71
C HIS A 263 -25.60 -12.42 -20.69
N CYS A 264 -25.62 -11.63 -19.62
CA CYS A 264 -26.86 -11.43 -18.87
C CYS A 264 -27.91 -10.82 -19.79
#